data_AF-A0A925LQP7-F1
#
_entry.id   AF-A0A925LQP7-F1
#
_cell.length_a   1.000
_cell.length_b   1.000
_cell.length_c   1.000
_cell.angle_alpha   90.00
_cell.angle_beta   90.00
_cell.angle_gamma   90.00
#
_symmetry.space_group_name_H-M   'P 1'
#
loop_
_entity.id
_entity.type
_entity.pdbx_description
1 polymer ?
#
loop_
_entity_poly.entity_id
_entity_poly.type
_entity_poly.pdbx_seq_one_letter_code
_entity_poly.pdbx_strand_id
1 'polypeptide(L)'
;ALEELKQQNREDALKNEDNAIEELHAAAEKLEAMLRQLREEEKEMMLASLEARFQRMLQAETAIHEGTVGVAATPQKDWLDLNYGRCRELSQQQSELTQECAQTVNLLREDGTSVAIVIAVEDIEADMSSVSGWMQEYKVGELTQSVQKDILDSLKQLIETTQKEMQEMKEQQQQPQKQNDPSKEKPGLVELMAEIRVLRSLQLQVNRRTKQVDGLLPNATTDDLPALRKQLHDLAIRQNRLIESAKELAKQVK
;
A
#
# COMPACT_ATOMS: atom_id res chain seq x y z
N ALA A 1 -56.45 -44.16 19.52
CA ALA A 1 -57.12 -43.16 18.64
C ALA A 1 -56.64 -41.72 18.89
N LEU A 2 -57.09 -41.01 19.95
CA LEU A 2 -56.70 -39.60 20.18
C LEU A 2 -55.24 -39.41 20.63
N GLU A 3 -54.69 -40.33 21.43
CA GLU A 3 -53.27 -40.31 21.85
C GLU A 3 -52.32 -40.69 20.71
N GLU A 4 -52.69 -41.69 19.89
CA GLU A 4 -51.94 -42.09 18.69
C GLU A 4 -51.90 -40.96 17.65
N LEU A 5 -53.01 -40.25 17.41
CA LEU A 5 -53.05 -39.06 16.54
C LEU A 5 -52.16 -37.91 17.08
N LYS A 6 -52.09 -37.74 18.41
CA LYS A 6 -51.21 -36.74 19.03
C LYS A 6 -49.73 -37.13 18.96
N GLN A 7 -49.40 -38.41 19.09
CA GLN A 7 -48.04 -38.92 18.92
C GLN A 7 -47.58 -38.80 17.47
N GLN A 8 -48.44 -39.20 16.52
CA GLN A 8 -48.15 -39.15 15.08
C GLN A 8 -47.93 -37.70 14.60
N ASN A 9 -48.79 -36.76 15.03
CA ASN A 9 -48.59 -35.32 14.75
C ASN A 9 -47.33 -34.74 15.40
N ARG A 10 -46.82 -35.33 16.49
CA ARG A 10 -45.61 -34.86 17.17
C ARG A 10 -44.34 -35.38 16.49
N GLU A 11 -44.35 -36.62 16.00
CA GLU A 11 -43.25 -37.18 15.19
C GLU A 11 -43.14 -36.48 13.83
N ASP A 12 -44.27 -36.18 13.18
CA ASP A 12 -44.27 -35.44 11.91
C ASP A 12 -43.83 -33.98 12.10
N ALA A 13 -44.17 -33.35 13.23
CA ALA A 13 -43.67 -32.01 13.57
C ALA A 13 -42.16 -31.99 13.80
N LEU A 14 -41.61 -32.99 14.51
CA LEU A 14 -40.17 -33.12 14.73
C LEU A 14 -39.40 -33.34 13.41
N LYS A 15 -39.92 -34.19 12.51
CA LYS A 15 -39.32 -34.38 11.18
C LYS A 15 -39.34 -33.11 10.34
N ASN A 16 -40.40 -32.31 10.44
CA ASN A 16 -40.47 -31.03 9.73
C ASN A 16 -39.50 -30.00 10.33
N GLU A 17 -39.29 -29.99 11.65
CA GLU A 17 -38.27 -29.17 12.30
C GLU A 17 -36.85 -29.60 11.90
N ASP A 18 -36.55 -30.90 11.89
CA ASP A 18 -35.24 -31.43 11.46
C ASP A 18 -34.95 -31.09 9.99
N ASN A 19 -35.93 -31.27 9.09
CA ASN A 19 -35.79 -30.88 7.68
C ASN A 19 -35.58 -29.36 7.52
N ALA A 20 -36.28 -28.53 8.30
CA ALA A 20 -36.09 -27.08 8.26
C ALA A 20 -34.70 -26.67 8.76
N ILE A 21 -34.14 -27.36 9.76
CA ILE A 21 -32.77 -27.16 10.23
C ILE A 21 -31.76 -27.55 9.15
N GLU A 22 -31.95 -28.69 8.48
CA GLU A 22 -31.09 -29.11 7.35
C GLU A 22 -31.13 -28.10 6.20
N GLU A 23 -32.32 -27.60 5.83
CA GLU A 23 -32.48 -26.57 4.81
C GLU A 23 -31.78 -25.25 5.20
N LEU A 24 -31.87 -24.84 6.48
CA LEU A 24 -31.17 -23.66 6.99
C LEU A 24 -29.65 -23.84 6.97
N HIS A 25 -29.13 -25.01 7.33
CA HIS A 25 -27.70 -25.31 7.22
C HIS A 25 -27.22 -25.28 5.77
N ALA A 26 -27.95 -25.92 4.85
CA ALA A 26 -27.63 -25.90 3.43
C ALA A 26 -27.70 -24.48 2.83
N ALA A 27 -28.64 -23.65 3.30
CA ALA A 27 -28.72 -22.24 2.91
C ALA A 27 -27.56 -21.42 3.48
N ALA A 28 -27.15 -21.66 4.73
CA ALA A 28 -26.00 -21.02 5.35
C ALA A 28 -24.69 -21.37 4.64
N GLU A 29 -24.47 -22.64 4.30
CA GLU A 29 -23.29 -23.08 3.53
C GLU A 29 -23.23 -22.45 2.14
N LYS A 30 -24.37 -22.37 1.44
CA LYS A 30 -24.45 -21.69 0.14
C LYS A 30 -24.17 -20.19 0.26
N LEU A 31 -24.71 -19.55 1.29
CA LEU A 31 -24.47 -18.14 1.56
C LEU A 31 -22.98 -17.89 1.86
N GLU A 32 -22.35 -18.72 2.68
CA GLU A 32 -20.91 -18.63 2.96
C GLU A 32 -20.07 -18.82 1.70
N ALA A 33 -20.41 -19.78 0.83
CA ALA A 33 -19.73 -19.98 -0.43
C ALA A 33 -19.84 -18.76 -1.35
N MET A 34 -21.06 -18.20 -1.49
CA MET A 34 -21.28 -16.97 -2.25
C MET A 34 -20.54 -15.77 -1.65
N LEU A 35 -20.51 -15.63 -0.32
CA LEU A 35 -19.77 -14.58 0.37
C LEU A 35 -18.26 -14.69 0.16
N ARG A 36 -17.69 -15.91 0.14
CA ARG A 36 -16.27 -16.12 -0.17
C ARG A 36 -15.96 -15.70 -1.60
N GLN A 37 -16.78 -16.12 -2.55
CA GLN A 37 -16.61 -15.75 -3.96
C GLN A 37 -16.67 -14.21 -4.14
N LEU A 38 -17.67 -13.54 -3.56
CA LEU A 38 -17.79 -12.08 -3.65
C LEU A 38 -16.58 -11.36 -3.06
N ARG A 39 -16.05 -11.81 -1.92
CA ARG A 39 -14.84 -11.23 -1.31
C ARG A 39 -13.61 -11.37 -2.20
N GLU A 40 -13.46 -12.50 -2.89
CA GLU A 40 -12.35 -12.72 -3.82
C GLU A 40 -12.47 -11.79 -5.03
N GLU A 41 -13.67 -11.66 -5.61
CA GLU A 41 -13.94 -10.76 -6.74
C GLU A 41 -13.71 -9.29 -6.37
N GLU A 42 -14.18 -8.85 -5.19
CA GLU A 42 -13.95 -7.50 -4.67
C GLU A 42 -12.44 -7.23 -4.47
N LYS A 43 -11.71 -8.18 -3.89
CA LYS A 43 -10.26 -8.05 -3.68
C LYS A 43 -9.50 -7.99 -5.01
N GLU A 44 -9.86 -8.79 -6.01
CA GLU A 44 -9.21 -8.75 -7.33
C GLU A 44 -9.46 -7.39 -8.01
N MET A 45 -10.71 -6.89 -7.99
CA MET A 45 -11.04 -5.58 -8.55
C MET A 45 -10.27 -4.45 -7.85
N MET A 46 -10.14 -4.51 -6.53
CA MET A 46 -9.38 -3.55 -5.74
C MET A 46 -7.90 -3.57 -6.10
N LEU A 47 -7.26 -4.75 -6.12
CA LEU A 47 -5.84 -4.89 -6.46
C LEU A 47 -5.56 -4.39 -7.87
N ALA A 48 -6.42 -4.70 -8.85
CA ALA A 48 -6.28 -4.19 -10.21
C ALA A 48 -6.41 -2.66 -10.29
N SER A 49 -7.34 -2.08 -9.54
CA SER A 49 -7.52 -0.61 -9.44
C SER A 49 -6.29 0.07 -8.83
N LEU A 50 -5.73 -0.52 -7.77
CA LEU A 50 -4.51 -0.03 -7.12
C LEU A 50 -3.30 -0.13 -8.03
N GLU A 51 -3.10 -1.27 -8.70
CA GLU A 51 -2.01 -1.45 -9.66
C GLU A 51 -2.08 -0.37 -10.76
N ALA A 52 -3.26 -0.15 -11.34
CA ALA A 52 -3.45 0.85 -12.38
C ALA A 52 -3.20 2.29 -11.89
N ARG A 53 -3.44 2.57 -10.61
CA ARG A 53 -3.09 3.86 -9.97
C ARG A 53 -1.58 3.98 -9.80
N PHE A 54 -0.92 2.98 -9.23
CA PHE A 54 0.53 3.00 -9.03
C PHE A 54 1.30 3.05 -10.34
N GLN A 55 0.84 2.36 -11.39
CA GLN A 55 1.45 2.44 -12.72
C GLN A 55 1.38 3.84 -13.32
N ARG A 56 0.23 4.54 -13.20
CA ARG A 56 0.10 5.93 -13.64
C ARG A 56 1.00 6.87 -12.86
N MET A 57 1.06 6.70 -11.53
CA MET A 57 1.96 7.48 -10.69
C MET A 57 3.42 7.24 -11.04
N LEU A 58 3.80 5.98 -11.28
CA LEU A 58 5.16 5.62 -11.68
C LEU A 58 5.56 6.30 -13.00
N GLN A 59 4.66 6.29 -13.98
CA GLN A 59 4.88 6.95 -15.26
C GLN A 59 5.05 8.46 -15.10
N ALA A 60 4.17 9.11 -14.33
CA ALA A 60 4.24 10.54 -14.06
C ALA A 60 5.53 10.92 -13.32
N GLU A 61 5.87 10.22 -12.23
CA GLU A 61 7.10 10.45 -11.46
C GLU A 61 8.35 10.23 -12.33
N THR A 62 8.33 9.26 -13.25
CA THR A 62 9.46 9.02 -14.16
C THR A 62 9.71 10.24 -15.04
N ALA A 63 8.65 10.81 -15.63
CA ALA A 63 8.75 12.00 -16.46
C ALA A 63 9.20 13.23 -15.66
N ILE A 64 8.71 13.38 -14.41
CA ILE A 64 9.12 14.46 -13.53
C ILE A 64 10.62 14.32 -13.18
N HIS A 65 11.05 13.12 -12.77
CA HIS A 65 12.45 12.85 -12.44
C HIS A 65 13.39 13.11 -13.62
N GLU A 66 13.06 12.64 -14.82
CA GLU A 66 13.83 12.91 -16.03
C GLU A 66 13.90 14.42 -16.32
N GLY A 67 12.79 15.14 -16.13
CA GLY A 67 12.74 16.59 -16.23
C GLY A 67 13.65 17.29 -15.22
N THR A 68 13.63 16.84 -13.96
CA THR A 68 14.48 17.36 -12.87
C THR A 68 15.96 17.16 -13.20
N VAL A 69 16.35 15.96 -13.64
CA VAL A 69 17.73 15.66 -14.09
C VAL A 69 18.12 16.55 -15.27
N GLY A 70 17.21 16.76 -16.23
CA GLY A 70 17.44 17.62 -17.38
C GLY A 70 17.74 19.08 -17.00
N VAL A 71 17.00 19.64 -16.04
CA VAL A 71 17.26 21.01 -15.54
C VAL A 71 18.56 21.06 -14.75
N ALA A 72 18.83 20.06 -13.91
CA ALA A 72 20.01 19.98 -13.07
C ALA A 72 21.32 19.77 -13.85
N ALA A 73 21.25 19.32 -15.11
CA ALA A 73 22.40 19.16 -15.98
C ALA A 73 23.12 20.49 -16.27
N THR A 74 22.39 21.62 -16.21
CA THR A 74 22.98 22.96 -16.30
C THR A 74 23.23 23.49 -14.89
N PRO A 75 24.44 23.96 -14.55
CA PRO A 75 24.70 24.61 -13.26
C PRO A 75 23.78 25.82 -13.07
N GLN A 76 23.25 26.00 -11.86
CA GLN A 76 22.27 27.06 -11.58
C GLN A 76 22.75 28.48 -11.92
N LYS A 77 24.07 28.73 -11.80
CA LYS A 77 24.71 30.01 -12.20
C LYS A 77 24.57 30.34 -13.70
N ASP A 78 24.36 29.33 -14.53
CA ASP A 78 24.26 29.43 -15.99
C ASP A 78 22.80 29.31 -16.46
N TRP A 79 21.83 29.37 -15.54
CA TRP A 79 20.42 29.21 -15.87
C TRP A 79 19.83 30.41 -16.60
N LEU A 80 18.99 30.12 -17.58
CA LEU A 80 18.10 31.08 -18.23
C LEU A 80 16.71 31.05 -17.58
N ASP A 81 15.88 32.06 -17.86
CA ASP A 81 14.49 32.15 -17.38
C ASP A 81 13.67 30.87 -17.65
N LEU A 82 13.96 30.18 -18.76
CA LEU A 82 13.33 28.91 -19.11
C LEU A 82 13.56 27.81 -18.07
N ASN A 83 14.76 27.73 -17.47
CA ASN A 83 15.07 26.72 -16.46
C ASN A 83 14.27 26.98 -15.17
N TYR A 84 14.16 28.23 -14.74
CA TYR A 84 13.31 28.62 -13.61
C TYR A 84 11.83 28.35 -13.90
N GLY A 85 11.38 28.61 -15.13
CA GLY A 85 10.04 28.24 -15.60
C GLY A 85 9.81 26.73 -15.50
N ARG A 86 10.77 25.92 -15.96
CA ARG A 86 10.69 24.46 -15.93
C ARG A 86 10.64 23.90 -14.51
N CYS A 87 11.42 24.45 -13.57
CA CYS A 87 11.33 24.07 -12.16
C CYS A 87 9.93 24.27 -11.57
N ARG A 88 9.28 25.40 -11.88
CA ARG A 88 7.91 25.67 -11.42
C ARG A 88 6.90 24.72 -12.05
N GLU A 89 7.06 24.40 -13.34
CA GLU A 89 6.22 23.42 -14.02
C GLU A 89 6.36 22.03 -13.39
N LEU A 90 7.60 21.56 -13.14
CA LEU A 90 7.86 20.28 -12.49
C LEU A 90 7.32 20.26 -11.06
N SER A 91 7.47 21.35 -10.31
CA SER A 91 6.90 21.48 -8.95
C SER A 91 5.38 21.34 -8.96
N GLN A 92 4.70 21.96 -9.93
CA GLN A 92 3.25 21.86 -10.11
C GLN A 92 2.83 20.43 -10.46
N GLN A 93 3.51 19.78 -11.42
CA GLN A 93 3.26 18.38 -11.78
C GLN A 93 3.43 17.44 -10.58
N GLN A 94 4.48 17.66 -9.78
CA GLN A 94 4.70 16.89 -8.55
C GLN A 94 3.59 17.14 -7.50
N SER A 95 3.10 18.38 -7.39
CA SER A 95 2.01 18.71 -6.47
C SER A 95 0.70 18.01 -6.87
N GLU A 96 0.39 18.00 -8.16
CA GLU A 96 -0.76 17.26 -8.71
C GLU A 96 -0.63 15.76 -8.43
N LEU A 97 0.55 15.19 -8.67
CA LEU A 97 0.82 13.78 -8.36
C LEU A 97 0.71 13.47 -6.85
N THR A 98 1.16 14.39 -5.99
CA THR A 98 0.99 14.28 -4.53
C THR A 98 -0.49 14.19 -4.15
N GLN A 99 -1.35 14.98 -4.79
CA GLN A 99 -2.80 14.95 -4.53
C GLN A 99 -3.43 13.62 -4.97
N GLU A 100 -3.04 13.08 -6.12
CA GLU A 100 -3.50 11.75 -6.55
C GLU A 100 -3.06 10.65 -5.58
N CYS A 101 -1.83 10.77 -5.03
CA CYS A 101 -1.32 9.87 -4.02
C CYS A 101 -2.13 9.96 -2.71
N ALA A 102 -2.42 11.17 -2.24
CA ALA A 102 -3.24 11.39 -1.05
C ALA A 102 -4.67 10.82 -1.18
N GLN A 103 -5.29 10.94 -2.36
CA GLN A 103 -6.58 10.30 -2.63
C GLN A 103 -6.49 8.77 -2.56
N THR A 104 -5.38 8.20 -3.00
CA THR A 104 -5.15 6.76 -2.94
C THR A 104 -4.94 6.29 -1.50
N VAL A 105 -4.24 7.06 -0.66
CA VAL A 105 -4.16 6.80 0.79
C VAL A 105 -5.55 6.76 1.43
N ASN A 106 -6.42 7.71 1.11
CA ASN A 106 -7.77 7.75 1.68
C ASN A 106 -8.59 6.51 1.29
N LEU A 107 -8.54 6.12 0.02
CA LEU A 107 -9.19 4.90 -0.47
C LEU A 107 -8.69 3.66 0.29
N LEU A 108 -7.37 3.53 0.45
CA LEU A 108 -6.77 2.40 1.17
C LEU A 108 -7.22 2.32 2.64
N ARG A 109 -7.43 3.48 3.30
CA ARG A 109 -7.95 3.55 4.67
C ARG A 109 -9.43 3.17 4.76
N GLU A 110 -10.24 3.63 3.80
CA GLU A 110 -11.68 3.36 3.75
C GLU A 110 -11.95 1.87 3.51
N ASP A 111 -11.17 1.25 2.63
CA ASP A 111 -11.32 -0.15 2.25
C ASP A 111 -10.74 -1.13 3.29
N GLY A 112 -10.17 -0.63 4.39
CA GLY A 112 -9.60 -1.46 5.45
C GLY A 112 -8.34 -2.22 5.02
N THR A 113 -7.57 -1.66 4.07
CA THR A 113 -6.33 -2.29 3.56
C THR A 113 -5.30 -2.46 4.68
N SER A 114 -4.35 -3.39 4.47
CA SER A 114 -3.19 -3.58 5.34
C SER A 114 -2.54 -2.26 5.76
N VAL A 115 -2.29 -2.15 7.06
CA VAL A 115 -1.62 -0.99 7.67
C VAL A 115 -0.23 -0.76 7.05
N ALA A 116 0.47 -1.82 6.66
CA ALA A 116 1.81 -1.71 6.07
C ALA A 116 1.78 -1.03 4.68
N ILE A 117 0.78 -1.36 3.86
CA ILE A 117 0.60 -0.75 2.54
C ILE A 117 0.22 0.73 2.68
N VAL A 118 -0.69 1.05 3.61
CA VAL A 118 -1.08 2.44 3.90
C VAL A 118 0.14 3.28 4.31
N ILE A 119 0.99 2.75 5.20
CA ILE A 119 2.24 3.43 5.61
C ILE A 119 3.16 3.66 4.40
N ALA A 120 3.30 2.66 3.51
CA ALA A 120 4.16 2.80 2.34
C ALA A 120 3.71 3.92 1.40
N VAL A 121 2.40 4.03 1.14
CA VAL A 121 1.85 5.06 0.25
C VAL A 121 1.89 6.45 0.90
N GLU A 122 1.68 6.55 2.20
CA GLU A 122 1.87 7.81 2.94
C GLU A 122 3.32 8.31 2.91
N ASP A 123 4.28 7.40 3.04
CA ASP A 123 5.69 7.77 2.97
C ASP A 123 6.05 8.30 1.56
N ILE A 124 5.47 7.71 0.51
CA ILE A 124 5.57 8.22 -0.86
C ILE A 124 4.95 9.62 -0.98
N GLU A 125 3.72 9.81 -0.48
CA GLU A 125 3.02 11.11 -0.51
C GLU A 125 3.83 12.22 0.17
N ALA A 126 4.37 11.96 1.36
CA ALA A 126 5.21 12.90 2.10
C ALA A 126 6.52 13.24 1.36
N ASP A 127 7.08 12.28 0.63
CA ASP A 127 8.26 12.48 -0.21
C ASP A 127 7.96 13.34 -1.43
N MET A 128 6.87 13.05 -2.14
CA MET A 128 6.40 13.85 -3.28
C MET A 128 6.14 15.30 -2.87
N SER A 129 5.52 15.50 -1.70
CA SER A 129 5.29 16.83 -1.10
C SER A 129 6.59 17.59 -0.85
N SER A 130 7.61 16.92 -0.30
CA SER A 130 8.94 17.51 -0.08
C SER A 130 9.63 17.88 -1.39
N VAL A 131 9.59 16.98 -2.38
CA VAL A 131 10.17 17.20 -3.71
C VAL A 131 9.50 18.37 -4.44
N SER A 132 8.17 18.47 -4.38
CA SER A 132 7.42 19.60 -4.96
C SER A 132 7.87 20.93 -4.35
N GLY A 133 7.98 21.01 -3.02
CA GLY A 133 8.46 22.19 -2.31
C GLY A 133 9.89 22.58 -2.68
N TRP A 134 10.79 21.60 -2.78
CA TRP A 134 12.18 21.86 -3.20
C TRP A 134 12.26 22.37 -4.65
N MET A 135 11.51 21.80 -5.58
CA MET A 135 11.48 22.27 -6.97
C MET A 135 10.90 23.69 -7.09
N GLN A 136 9.95 24.05 -6.22
CA GLN A 136 9.43 25.42 -6.14
C GLN A 136 10.51 26.42 -5.68
N GLU A 137 11.42 25.97 -4.81
CA GLU A 137 12.61 26.70 -4.37
C GLU A 137 13.80 26.56 -5.34
N TYR A 138 13.59 25.98 -6.53
CA TYR A 138 14.62 25.74 -7.55
C TYR A 138 15.72 24.75 -7.13
N LYS A 139 15.48 23.95 -6.09
CA LYS A 139 16.39 22.91 -5.59
C LYS A 139 16.13 21.61 -6.34
N VAL A 140 16.88 21.42 -7.42
CA VAL A 140 16.84 20.21 -8.29
C VAL A 140 18.08 19.34 -8.17
N GLY A 141 18.87 19.54 -7.12
CA GLY A 141 20.15 18.87 -6.91
C GLY A 141 20.04 17.39 -6.54
N GLU A 142 21.17 16.82 -6.11
CA GLU A 142 21.31 15.39 -5.80
C GLU A 142 20.30 14.89 -4.77
N LEU A 143 19.99 15.68 -3.73
CA LEU A 143 18.98 15.32 -2.73
C LEU A 143 17.61 15.13 -3.37
N THR A 144 17.13 16.10 -4.16
CA THR A 144 15.81 16.02 -4.82
C THR A 144 15.73 14.81 -5.74
N GLN A 145 16.76 14.58 -6.56
CA GLN A 145 16.81 13.46 -7.50
C GLN A 145 16.87 12.10 -6.79
N SER A 146 17.62 12.00 -5.68
CA SER A 146 17.69 10.76 -4.90
C SER A 146 16.34 10.40 -4.26
N VAL A 147 15.60 11.39 -3.75
CA VAL A 147 14.27 11.17 -3.19
C VAL A 147 13.26 10.77 -4.27
N GLN A 148 13.30 11.41 -5.45
CA GLN A 148 12.49 10.99 -6.60
C GLN A 148 12.78 9.54 -7.01
N LYS A 149 14.06 9.14 -7.02
CA LYS A 149 14.44 7.75 -7.30
C LYS A 149 13.91 6.78 -6.26
N ASP A 150 13.94 7.16 -4.98
CA ASP A 150 13.33 6.35 -3.93
C ASP A 150 11.81 6.21 -4.13
N ILE A 151 11.10 7.28 -4.49
CA ILE A 151 9.66 7.23 -4.84
C ILE A 151 9.42 6.24 -5.99
N LEU A 152 10.22 6.32 -7.06
CA LEU A 152 10.12 5.41 -8.21
C LEU A 152 10.32 3.95 -7.80
N ASP A 153 11.32 3.68 -6.96
CA ASP A 153 11.60 2.33 -6.48
C ASP A 153 10.48 1.80 -5.57
N SER A 154 9.92 2.64 -4.69
CA SER A 154 8.77 2.27 -3.85
C SER A 154 7.52 1.97 -4.68
N LEU A 155 7.21 2.79 -5.69
CA LEU A 155 6.07 2.55 -6.58
C LEU A 155 6.23 1.23 -7.35
N LYS A 156 7.43 0.91 -7.85
CA LYS A 156 7.72 -0.38 -8.49
C LYS A 156 7.52 -1.55 -7.54
N GLN A 157 7.98 -1.44 -6.31
CA GLN A 157 7.80 -2.48 -5.29
C GLN A 157 6.33 -2.70 -4.94
N LEU A 158 5.54 -1.62 -4.85
CA LEU A 158 4.10 -1.74 -4.62
C LEU A 158 3.41 -2.44 -5.78
N ILE A 159 3.71 -2.06 -7.03
CA ILE A 159 3.19 -2.75 -8.22
C ILE A 159 3.55 -4.24 -8.20
N GLU A 160 4.82 -4.57 -7.94
CA GLU A 160 5.27 -5.97 -7.87
C GLU A 160 4.55 -6.75 -6.76
N THR A 161 4.31 -6.10 -5.61
CA THR A 161 3.59 -6.70 -4.48
C THR A 161 2.14 -6.98 -4.87
N THR A 162 1.44 -6.01 -5.45
CA THR A 162 0.05 -6.16 -5.91
C THR A 162 -0.08 -7.23 -7.00
N GLN A 163 0.86 -7.28 -7.95
CA GLN A 163 0.89 -8.30 -9.00
C GLN A 163 1.09 -9.72 -8.43
N LYS A 164 2.00 -9.88 -7.47
CA LYS A 164 2.22 -11.15 -6.79
C LYS A 164 0.99 -11.60 -6.02
N GLU A 165 0.33 -10.70 -5.31
CA GLU A 165 -0.92 -11.02 -4.60
C GLU A 165 -2.02 -11.49 -5.54
N MET A 166 -2.21 -10.82 -6.69
CA MET A 166 -3.16 -11.28 -7.71
C MET A 166 -2.80 -12.65 -8.28
N GLN A 167 -1.51 -12.95 -8.49
CA GLN A 167 -1.08 -14.25 -8.97
C GLN A 167 -1.34 -15.36 -7.92
N GLU A 168 -0.97 -15.11 -6.66
CA GLU A 168 -1.20 -16.06 -5.57
C GLU A 168 -2.69 -16.36 -5.38
N MET A 169 -3.58 -15.37 -5.55
CA MET A 169 -5.04 -15.59 -5.55
C MET A 169 -5.50 -16.51 -6.69
N LYS A 170 -4.99 -16.30 -7.91
CA LYS A 170 -5.34 -17.14 -9.07
C LYS A 170 -4.86 -18.58 -8.92
N GLU A 171 -3.69 -18.79 -8.31
CA GLU A 171 -3.16 -20.11 -8.02
C GLU A 171 -3.97 -20.85 -6.94
N GLN A 172 -4.47 -20.14 -5.93
CA GLN A 172 -5.35 -20.71 -4.90
C GLN A 172 -6.70 -21.15 -5.47
N GLN A 173 -7.25 -20.43 -6.46
CA GLN A 173 -8.50 -20.83 -7.15
C GLN A 173 -8.37 -22.12 -7.98
N GLN A 174 -7.15 -22.51 -8.39
CA GLN A 174 -6.91 -23.69 -9.23
C GLN A 174 -6.60 -24.98 -8.45
N GLN A 175 -6.34 -24.91 -7.15
CA GLN A 175 -6.08 -26.10 -6.34
C GLN A 175 -7.37 -26.70 -5.77
N PRO A 176 -7.57 -28.04 -5.81
CA PRO A 176 -8.71 -28.67 -5.15
C PRO A 176 -8.66 -28.39 -3.64
N GLN A 177 -9.73 -27.78 -3.11
CA GLN A 177 -9.89 -27.43 -1.70
C GLN A 177 -9.55 -28.61 -0.79
N LYS A 178 -8.44 -28.52 -0.05
CA LYS A 178 -8.33 -29.22 1.22
C LYS A 178 -9.15 -28.43 2.24
N GLN A 179 -10.14 -29.10 2.83
CA GLN A 179 -10.92 -28.61 3.97
C GLN A 179 -9.97 -28.05 5.03
N ASN A 180 -9.95 -26.72 5.16
CA ASN A 180 -9.47 -26.07 6.37
C ASN A 180 -10.68 -25.52 7.11
N ASP A 181 -10.74 -25.91 8.38
CA ASP A 181 -11.72 -25.56 9.40
C ASP A 181 -11.90 -24.01 9.52
N PRO A 182 -13.13 -23.47 9.56
CA PRO A 182 -13.39 -22.02 9.55
C PRO A 182 -13.15 -21.30 10.89
N SER A 183 -12.39 -21.88 11.81
CA SER A 183 -12.31 -21.39 13.19
C SER A 183 -11.03 -20.58 13.46
N LYS A 184 -10.96 -19.34 12.94
CA LYS A 184 -10.39 -18.13 13.59
C LYS A 184 -10.10 -17.03 12.57
N GLU A 185 -10.59 -15.84 12.89
CA GLU A 185 -10.30 -14.51 12.31
C GLU A 185 -8.82 -14.09 12.45
N LYS A 186 -7.87 -14.99 12.18
CA LYS A 186 -6.46 -14.64 12.02
C LYS A 186 -6.21 -14.40 10.54
N PRO A 187 -5.49 -13.32 10.16
CA PRO A 187 -5.01 -13.14 8.80
C PRO A 187 -4.34 -14.44 8.35
N GLY A 188 -4.62 -14.90 7.13
CA GLY A 188 -3.97 -16.09 6.60
C GLY A 188 -2.45 -15.93 6.66
N LEU A 189 -1.71 -17.02 6.86
CA LEU A 189 -0.23 -17.00 6.86
C LEU A 189 0.36 -16.28 5.64
N VAL A 190 -0.34 -16.33 4.50
CA VAL A 190 0.02 -15.64 3.25
C VAL A 190 -0.06 -14.11 3.39
N GLU A 191 -1.17 -13.60 3.94
CA GLU A 191 -1.38 -12.16 4.16
C GLU A 191 -0.36 -11.59 5.14
N LEU A 192 -0.09 -12.32 6.23
CA LEU A 192 0.98 -11.97 7.18
C LEU A 192 2.36 -11.90 6.51
N MET A 193 2.67 -12.84 5.60
CA MET A 193 3.94 -12.83 4.87
C MET A 193 4.04 -11.64 3.91
N ALA A 194 2.94 -11.24 3.26
CA ALA A 194 2.90 -10.04 2.44
C ALA A 194 3.16 -8.78 3.27
N GLU A 195 2.51 -8.62 4.42
CA GLU A 195 2.74 -7.49 5.33
C GLU A 195 4.20 -7.43 5.83
N ILE A 196 4.78 -8.57 6.22
CA ILE A 196 6.19 -8.64 6.65
C ILE A 196 7.13 -8.23 5.51
N ARG A 197 6.84 -8.64 4.27
CA ARG A 197 7.64 -8.26 3.09
C ARG A 197 7.57 -6.75 2.85
N VAL A 198 6.40 -6.13 2.96
CA VAL A 198 6.23 -4.68 2.84
C VAL A 198 7.01 -3.95 3.93
N LEU A 199 6.83 -4.33 5.21
CA LEU A 199 7.55 -3.73 6.33
C LEU A 199 9.08 -3.85 6.19
N ARG A 200 9.56 -5.01 5.75
CA ARG A 200 11.00 -5.21 5.49
C ARG A 200 11.51 -4.28 4.38
N SER A 201 10.72 -4.10 3.32
CA SER A 201 11.09 -3.24 2.19
C SER A 201 11.19 -1.78 2.64
N LEU A 202 10.20 -1.31 3.41
CA LEU A 202 10.22 0.02 4.03
C LEU A 202 11.44 0.22 4.95
N GLN A 203 11.76 -0.79 5.76
CA GLN A 203 12.93 -0.73 6.65
C GLN A 203 14.25 -0.62 5.87
N LEU A 204 14.39 -1.35 4.77
CA LEU A 204 15.57 -1.27 3.91
C LEU A 204 15.67 0.11 3.24
N GLN A 205 14.55 0.69 2.83
CA GLN A 205 14.50 2.03 2.26
C GLN A 205 14.90 3.10 3.26
N VAL A 206 14.33 3.09 4.48
CA VAL A 206 14.73 4.01 5.56
C VAL A 206 16.22 3.93 5.81
N ASN A 207 16.77 2.71 5.94
CA ASN A 207 18.20 2.50 6.15
C ASN A 207 19.06 3.05 5.00
N ARG A 208 18.64 2.83 3.74
CA ARG A 208 19.36 3.35 2.56
C ARG A 208 19.36 4.87 2.56
N ARG A 209 18.21 5.50 2.81
CA ARG A 209 18.07 6.95 2.77
C ARG A 209 18.77 7.64 3.92
N THR A 210 18.78 7.06 5.12
CA THR A 210 19.60 7.55 6.24
C THR A 210 21.08 7.59 5.85
N LYS A 211 21.59 6.54 5.19
CA LYS A 211 22.99 6.53 4.71
C LYS A 211 23.26 7.54 3.61
N GLN A 212 22.31 7.76 2.70
CA GLN A 212 22.44 8.78 1.65
C GLN A 212 22.50 10.19 2.24
N VAL A 213 21.57 10.52 3.16
CA VAL A 213 21.55 11.83 3.82
C VAL A 213 22.82 12.05 4.64
N ASP A 214 23.31 11.02 5.33
CA ASP A 214 24.60 11.06 6.03
C ASP A 214 25.78 11.32 5.07
N GLY A 215 25.77 10.70 3.88
CA GLY A 215 26.79 10.92 2.84
C GLY A 215 26.76 12.32 2.21
N LEU A 216 25.61 12.98 2.18
CA LEU A 216 25.46 14.36 1.68
C LEU A 216 25.89 15.41 2.72
N LEU A 217 25.82 15.07 4.01
CA LEU A 217 26.07 16.01 5.11
C LEU A 217 27.47 16.68 5.10
N PRO A 218 28.58 15.98 4.77
CA PRO A 218 29.92 16.58 4.75
C PRO A 218 30.10 17.67 3.69
N ASN A 219 29.35 17.59 2.57
CA ASN A 219 29.46 18.51 1.44
C ASN A 219 28.31 19.53 1.39
N ALA A 220 27.40 19.48 2.37
CA ALA A 220 26.22 20.33 2.40
C ALA A 220 26.57 21.80 2.64
N THR A 221 25.99 22.70 1.85
CA THR A 221 26.10 24.14 2.11
C THR A 221 25.17 24.55 3.27
N THR A 222 25.35 25.76 3.80
CA THR A 222 24.47 26.29 4.86
C THR A 222 23.00 26.31 4.45
N ASP A 223 22.71 26.49 3.16
CA ASP A 223 21.36 26.53 2.60
C ASP A 223 20.72 25.13 2.48
N ASP A 224 21.54 24.06 2.42
CA ASP A 224 21.09 22.68 2.32
C ASP A 224 20.79 22.05 3.69
N LEU A 225 21.47 22.53 4.75
CA LEU A 225 21.37 21.98 6.10
C LEU A 225 19.94 21.90 6.65
N PRO A 226 19.05 22.89 6.47
CA PRO A 226 17.67 22.79 6.94
C PRO A 226 16.90 21.63 6.30
N ALA A 227 17.07 21.42 4.98
CA ALA A 227 16.40 20.34 4.26
C ALA A 227 16.93 18.97 4.71
N LEU A 228 18.25 18.80 4.83
CA LEU A 228 18.86 17.55 5.28
C LEU A 228 18.47 17.21 6.74
N ARG A 229 18.41 18.21 7.62
CA ARG A 229 17.95 18.01 9.01
C ARG A 229 16.50 17.58 9.08
N LYS A 230 15.62 18.21 8.28
CA LYS A 230 14.22 17.80 8.17
C LYS A 230 14.13 16.35 7.69
N GLN A 231 14.90 15.98 6.67
CA GLN A 231 14.93 14.60 6.15
C GLN A 231 15.38 13.58 7.20
N LEU A 232 16.42 13.86 7.99
CA LEU A 232 16.83 12.99 9.10
C LEU A 232 15.74 12.84 10.15
N HIS A 233 15.05 13.93 10.48
CA HIS A 233 13.95 13.91 11.42
C HIS A 233 12.78 13.06 10.92
N ASP A 234 12.37 13.25 9.67
CA ASP A 234 11.28 12.51 9.04
C ASP A 234 11.61 11.00 8.96
N LEU A 235 12.86 10.65 8.61
CA LEU A 235 13.34 9.27 8.62
C LEU A 235 13.31 8.63 10.01
N ALA A 236 13.64 9.39 11.06
CA ALA A 236 13.56 8.90 12.43
C ALA A 236 12.10 8.64 12.86
N ILE A 237 11.17 9.49 12.43
CA ILE A 237 9.73 9.27 12.65
C ILE A 237 9.29 8.00 11.91
N ARG A 238 9.64 7.84 10.63
CA ARG A 238 9.31 6.64 9.84
C ARG A 238 9.86 5.36 10.49
N GLN A 239 11.11 5.38 10.94
CA GLN A 239 11.72 4.28 11.66
C GLN A 239 10.91 3.86 12.90
N ASN A 240 10.46 4.83 13.70
CA ASN A 240 9.64 4.56 14.87
C ASN A 240 8.27 3.98 14.49
N ARG A 241 7.62 4.53 13.46
CA ARG A 241 6.34 4.00 12.95
C ARG A 241 6.48 2.54 12.52
N LEU A 242 7.54 2.20 11.76
CA LEU A 242 7.81 0.83 11.33
C LEU A 242 8.05 -0.12 12.50
N ILE A 243 8.76 0.33 13.54
CA ILE A 243 8.97 -0.46 14.76
C ILE A 243 7.64 -0.76 15.45
N GLU A 244 6.76 0.23 15.60
CA GLU A 244 5.46 0.03 16.23
C GLU A 244 4.56 -0.90 15.38
N SER A 245 4.50 -0.70 14.07
CA SER A 245 3.76 -1.60 13.17
C SER A 245 4.29 -3.04 13.22
N ALA A 246 5.61 -3.23 13.25
CA ALA A 246 6.20 -4.56 13.39
C ALA A 246 5.88 -5.22 14.74
N LYS A 247 5.83 -4.44 15.83
CA LYS A 247 5.41 -4.93 17.15
C LYS A 247 3.94 -5.34 17.16
N GLU A 248 3.06 -4.53 16.58
CA GLU A 248 1.63 -4.86 16.48
C GLU A 248 1.41 -6.13 15.65
N LEU A 249 2.11 -6.25 14.53
CA LEU A 249 2.08 -7.46 13.71
C LEU A 249 2.53 -8.68 14.51
N ALA A 250 3.63 -8.58 15.26
CA ALA A 250 4.11 -9.67 16.11
C ALA A 250 3.13 -10.08 17.22
N LYS A 251 2.25 -9.18 17.68
CA LYS A 251 1.17 -9.52 18.63
C LYS A 251 0.05 -10.32 17.96
N GLN A 252 -0.31 -9.99 16.72
CA GLN A 252 -1.36 -10.68 15.96
C GLN A 252 -1.01 -12.14 15.63
N VAL A 253 0.29 -12.43 15.50
CA VAL A 253 0.78 -13.80 15.24
C VAL A 253 0.66 -14.71 16.47
N LYS A 254 0.69 -14.17 17.68
CA LYS A 254 0.56 -14.94 18.93
C LYS A 254 -0.88 -15.41 19.15
#